data_AF-A0A932LE77-F1
#
_entry.id   AF-A0A932LE77-F1
#
_cell.length_a   1.000
_cell.length_b   1.000
_cell.length_c   1.000
_cell.angle_alpha   90.00
_cell.angle_beta   90.00
_cell.angle_gamma   90.00
#
_symmetry.space_group_name_H-M   'P 1'
#
loop_
_entity.id
_entity.type
_entity.pdbx_description
1 polymer ?
#
loop_
_entity_poly.entity_id
_entity_poly.type
_entity_poly.pdbx_seq_one_letter_code
_entity_poly.pdbx_strand_id
1 'polypeptide(L)'
;MSGSEPVADAVFERIARRVAARSTRRSILGRASRFFLGVLGIELVAPILRDGRRADALQPPGCNFWKYCGADGILCASCSGGSDSSCPSGCHSHNEVWFACCGKPMVGPVLIAYLDCCTTGTPPSCSLSCGNDGCQVDPRVWCPAGENYCCSMALETIPPDC
;
A
#
# COMPACT_ATOMS: atom_id res chain seq x y z
N MET A 1 -22.36 -2.76 -69.47
CA MET A 1 -21.55 -3.23 -68.34
C MET A 1 -22.31 -2.98 -67.04
N SER A 2 -22.31 -3.99 -66.17
CA SER A 2 -22.95 -4.09 -64.85
C SER A 2 -22.28 -3.19 -63.80
N GLY A 3 -23.01 -2.77 -62.75
CA GLY A 3 -22.40 -2.30 -61.50
C GLY A 3 -23.32 -1.44 -60.64
N SER A 4 -23.89 -2.02 -59.60
CA SER A 4 -24.89 -1.46 -58.68
C SER A 4 -24.28 -1.06 -57.33
N GLU A 5 -24.04 0.22 -57.02
CA GLU A 5 -23.54 0.59 -55.67
C GLU A 5 -24.01 1.97 -55.12
N PRO A 6 -25.30 2.14 -54.74
CA PRO A 6 -25.70 3.15 -53.75
C PRO A 6 -25.88 2.56 -52.34
N VAL A 7 -26.01 1.23 -52.25
CA VAL A 7 -26.28 0.51 -50.98
C VAL A 7 -25.00 0.28 -50.19
N ALA A 8 -23.88 0.00 -50.88
CA ALA A 8 -22.59 -0.24 -50.25
C ALA A 8 -22.14 0.98 -49.43
N ASP A 9 -22.21 2.17 -50.01
CA ASP A 9 -21.82 3.43 -49.36
C ASP A 9 -22.67 3.74 -48.13
N ALA A 10 -24.00 3.59 -48.22
CA ALA A 10 -24.90 3.86 -47.09
C ALA A 10 -24.72 2.84 -45.93
N VAL A 11 -24.39 1.59 -46.26
CA VAL A 11 -24.07 0.55 -45.27
C VAL A 11 -22.72 0.85 -44.63
N PHE A 12 -21.71 1.22 -45.43
CA PHE A 12 -20.38 1.56 -44.94
C PHE A 12 -20.43 2.78 -44.01
N GLU A 13 -21.21 3.80 -44.36
CA GLU A 13 -21.35 5.02 -43.57
C GLU A 13 -22.06 4.78 -42.22
N ARG A 14 -23.05 3.89 -42.18
CA ARG A 14 -23.71 3.47 -40.93
C ARG A 14 -22.79 2.64 -40.04
N ILE A 15 -21.95 1.80 -40.64
CA ILE A 15 -20.94 1.01 -39.91
C ILE A 15 -19.85 1.94 -39.37
N ALA A 16 -19.35 2.87 -40.19
CA ALA A 16 -18.35 3.85 -39.79
C ALA A 16 -18.83 4.71 -38.61
N ARG A 17 -20.09 5.19 -38.64
CA ARG A 17 -20.69 5.94 -37.51
C ARG A 17 -20.88 5.10 -36.25
N ARG A 18 -21.22 3.82 -36.35
CA ARG A 18 -21.31 2.92 -35.18
C ARG A 18 -19.97 2.57 -34.57
N VAL A 19 -18.93 2.43 -35.40
CA VAL A 19 -17.56 2.19 -34.94
C VAL A 19 -16.99 3.45 -34.28
N ALA A 20 -17.25 4.64 -34.84
CA ALA A 20 -16.85 5.91 -34.23
C ALA A 20 -17.57 6.18 -32.91
N ALA A 21 -18.84 5.80 -32.77
CA ALA A 21 -19.62 5.96 -31.54
C ALA A 21 -19.20 4.99 -30.41
N ARG A 22 -18.50 3.88 -30.74
CA ARG A 22 -18.06 2.86 -29.77
C ARG A 22 -16.54 2.79 -29.57
N SER A 23 -15.73 3.50 -30.37
CA SER A 23 -14.27 3.48 -30.25
C SER A 23 -13.76 4.54 -29.28
N THR A 24 -14.02 4.35 -27.99
CA THR A 24 -13.26 5.10 -26.97
C THR A 24 -11.79 4.70 -27.07
N ARG A 25 -10.90 5.67 -27.36
CA ARG A 25 -9.44 5.50 -27.52
C ARG A 25 -8.76 4.66 -26.41
N ARG A 26 -9.39 4.58 -25.23
CA ARG A 26 -8.95 3.82 -24.06
C ARG A 26 -9.12 2.29 -24.18
N SER A 27 -10.03 1.79 -25.02
CA SER A 27 -10.33 0.35 -25.14
C SER A 27 -9.48 -0.39 -26.17
N ILE A 28 -8.96 0.31 -27.19
CA ILE A 28 -8.26 -0.34 -28.32
C ILE A 28 -6.80 -0.60 -27.96
N LEU A 29 -6.14 0.35 -27.27
CA LEU A 29 -4.79 0.17 -26.76
C LEU A 29 -4.71 -0.97 -25.73
N GLY A 30 -5.72 -1.13 -24.88
CA GLY A 30 -5.76 -2.18 -23.86
C GLY A 30 -6.00 -3.60 -24.41
N ARG A 31 -6.60 -3.75 -25.59
CA ARG A 31 -6.81 -5.06 -26.24
C ARG A 31 -5.67 -5.43 -27.18
N ALA A 32 -5.10 -4.46 -27.89
CA ALA A 32 -3.92 -4.70 -28.74
C ALA A 32 -2.68 -5.06 -27.91
N SER A 33 -2.46 -4.41 -26.76
CA SER A 33 -1.31 -4.70 -25.89
C SER A 33 -1.29 -6.14 -25.36
N ARG A 34 -2.45 -6.72 -25.04
CA ARG A 34 -2.56 -8.09 -24.53
C ARG A 34 -2.25 -9.15 -25.58
N PHE A 35 -2.48 -8.88 -26.87
CA PHE A 35 -2.21 -9.85 -27.94
C PHE A 35 -0.72 -9.89 -28.30
N PHE A 36 -0.02 -8.75 -28.29
CA PHE A 36 1.42 -8.70 -28.58
C PHE A 36 2.30 -9.29 -27.47
N LEU A 37 1.88 -9.19 -26.19
CA LEU A 37 2.62 -9.79 -25.07
C LEU A 37 2.50 -11.33 -25.01
N GLY A 38 1.44 -11.92 -25.57
CA GLY A 38 1.26 -13.38 -25.60
C GLY A 38 2.16 -14.11 -26.60
N VAL A 39 2.53 -13.46 -27.72
CA VAL A 39 3.39 -14.08 -28.77
C VAL A 39 4.86 -14.16 -28.34
N LEU A 40 5.28 -13.35 -27.37
CA LEU A 40 6.66 -13.32 -26.87
C LEU A 40 6.92 -14.31 -25.72
N GLY A 41 5.94 -15.13 -25.32
CA GLY A 41 6.11 -16.09 -24.23
C GLY A 41 6.42 -15.44 -22.88
N ILE A 42 6.16 -14.13 -22.74
CA ILE A 42 6.25 -13.45 -21.46
C ILE A 42 4.94 -13.74 -20.74
N GLU A 43 4.97 -14.83 -19.96
CA GLU A 43 4.06 -15.01 -18.83
C GLU A 43 4.05 -13.70 -18.05
N LEU A 44 2.90 -13.02 -18.04
CA LEU A 44 2.63 -11.99 -17.03
C LEU A 44 2.64 -12.74 -15.70
N VAL A 45 3.81 -12.80 -15.07
CA VAL A 45 4.00 -13.22 -13.70
C VAL A 45 3.01 -12.39 -12.89
N ALA A 46 1.89 -13.01 -12.52
CA ALA A 46 0.97 -12.48 -11.55
C ALA A 46 1.80 -12.15 -10.30
N PRO A 47 1.62 -10.97 -9.72
CA PRO A 47 2.63 -10.44 -8.85
C PRO A 47 2.51 -11.09 -7.46
N ILE A 48 3.60 -10.94 -6.72
CA ILE A 48 3.68 -10.96 -5.25
C ILE A 48 3.66 -12.35 -4.61
N LEU A 49 4.89 -12.83 -4.34
CA LEU A 49 5.30 -13.58 -3.15
C LEU A 49 4.27 -14.57 -2.59
N ARG A 50 4.39 -15.82 -3.04
CA ARG A 50 4.20 -16.94 -2.13
C ARG A 50 5.23 -16.82 -1.02
N ASP A 51 4.82 -16.36 0.15
CA ASP A 51 5.48 -16.77 1.38
C ASP A 51 4.39 -17.25 2.35
N GLY A 52 4.09 -18.54 2.28
CA GLY A 52 3.26 -19.25 3.24
C GLY A 52 4.02 -19.43 4.55
N ARG A 53 4.53 -18.34 5.13
CA ARG A 53 5.04 -18.34 6.50
C ARG A 53 3.83 -18.39 7.40
N ARG A 54 3.61 -19.56 7.99
CA ARG A 54 2.83 -19.68 9.22
C ARG A 54 3.36 -18.60 10.15
N ALA A 55 2.48 -17.68 10.56
CA ALA A 55 2.80 -16.75 11.62
C ALA A 55 3.11 -17.59 12.87
N ASP A 56 4.40 -17.78 13.16
CA ASP A 56 4.82 -18.19 14.48
C ASP A 56 4.36 -17.06 15.41
N ALA A 57 3.33 -17.35 16.22
CA ALA A 57 2.77 -16.42 17.21
C ALA A 57 3.79 -15.98 18.30
N LEU A 58 5.04 -16.40 18.17
CA LEU A 58 6.16 -16.15 19.06
C LEU A 58 7.13 -15.08 18.54
N GLN A 59 7.03 -14.67 17.27
CA GLN A 59 7.91 -13.64 16.71
C GLN A 59 7.06 -12.44 16.26
N PRO A 60 7.38 -11.20 16.72
CA PRO A 60 6.69 -10.02 16.22
C PRO A 60 6.81 -10.01 14.69
N PRO A 61 5.72 -9.76 13.97
CA PRO A 61 5.75 -9.86 12.52
C PRO A 61 6.74 -8.81 11.99
N GLY A 62 7.57 -9.17 11.00
CA GLY A 62 8.55 -8.25 10.40
C GLY A 62 7.87 -7.10 9.64
N CYS A 63 8.64 -6.21 9.01
CA CYS A 63 8.09 -5.07 8.25
C CYS A 63 7.12 -5.47 7.12
N ASN A 64 7.16 -6.73 6.66
CA ASN A 64 6.20 -7.28 5.70
C ASN A 64 4.82 -7.57 6.30
N PHE A 65 4.61 -7.31 7.59
CA PHE A 65 3.29 -7.40 8.20
C PHE A 65 2.35 -6.39 7.56
N TRP A 66 1.13 -6.83 7.25
CA TRP A 66 0.16 -5.98 6.55
C TRP A 66 -0.08 -4.65 7.28
N LYS A 67 -0.08 -4.63 8.61
CA LYS A 67 -0.33 -3.42 9.41
C LYS A 67 0.83 -2.43 9.36
N TYR A 68 2.02 -2.83 8.93
CA TYR A 68 3.21 -1.97 8.86
C TYR A 68 3.46 -1.44 7.45
N CYS A 69 2.47 -1.53 6.56
CA CYS A 69 2.58 -1.06 5.17
C CYS A 69 2.89 0.44 5.04
N GLY A 70 2.62 1.21 6.10
CA GLY A 70 2.81 2.65 6.24
C GLY A 70 3.90 3.04 7.24
N ALA A 71 4.55 2.07 7.88
CA ALA A 71 5.39 2.32 9.04
C ALA A 71 6.75 2.90 8.63
N ASP A 72 7.18 3.90 9.38
CA ASP A 72 8.51 4.50 9.30
C ASP A 72 9.09 4.57 10.72
N GLY A 73 10.36 4.19 10.87
CA GLY A 73 11.05 4.13 12.15
C GLY A 73 10.89 2.79 12.89
N ILE A 74 11.07 2.84 14.21
CA ILE A 74 11.16 1.67 15.10
C ILE A 74 9.75 1.22 15.47
N LEU A 75 9.43 -0.07 15.36
CA LEU A 75 8.10 -0.55 15.77
C LEU A 75 8.02 -0.79 17.27
N CYS A 76 7.01 -0.22 17.94
CA CYS A 76 6.82 -0.40 19.38
C CYS A 76 6.60 -1.86 19.78
N ALA A 77 5.99 -2.67 18.91
CA ALA A 77 5.83 -4.12 19.11
C ALA A 77 7.17 -4.89 19.16
N SER A 78 8.29 -4.27 18.76
CA SER A 78 9.63 -4.84 18.81
C SER A 78 10.46 -4.41 20.02
N CYS A 79 9.89 -3.54 20.86
CA CYS A 79 10.51 -2.97 22.05
C CYS A 79 10.05 -3.73 23.31
N SER A 80 10.89 -3.76 24.34
CA SER A 80 10.50 -4.35 25.63
C SER A 80 9.37 -3.56 26.27
N GLY A 81 8.21 -4.21 26.46
CA GLY A 81 7.02 -3.60 27.07
C GLY A 81 6.20 -2.71 26.13
N GLY A 82 6.50 -2.66 24.83
CA GLY A 82 5.69 -1.98 23.82
C GLY A 82 4.81 -2.94 23.03
N SER A 83 3.81 -2.40 22.34
CA SER A 83 2.92 -3.13 21.43
C SER A 83 2.40 -2.22 20.31
N ASP A 84 1.58 -2.78 19.41
CA ASP A 84 0.88 -2.01 18.38
C ASP A 84 -0.06 -0.93 18.93
N SER A 85 -0.41 -0.98 20.21
CA SER A 85 -1.37 -0.08 20.85
C SER A 85 -0.92 0.42 22.21
N SER A 86 0.36 0.27 22.57
CA SER A 86 0.90 0.74 23.84
C SER A 86 2.38 1.09 23.71
N CYS A 87 2.75 2.27 24.20
CA CYS A 87 4.13 2.67 24.28
C CYS A 87 4.92 1.79 25.27
N PRO A 88 6.23 1.57 25.02
CA PRO A 88 7.12 0.93 25.98
C PRO A 88 7.17 1.66 27.33
N SER A 89 7.61 0.95 28.36
CA SER A 89 7.82 1.54 29.68
C SER A 89 8.82 2.72 29.62
N GLY A 90 8.45 3.86 30.19
CA GLY A 90 9.27 5.08 30.17
C GLY A 90 9.08 5.97 28.93
N CYS A 91 8.26 5.54 27.97
CA CYS A 91 7.81 6.36 26.85
C CYS A 91 6.33 6.70 27.00
N HIS A 92 5.89 7.77 26.32
CA HIS A 92 4.50 8.20 26.29
C HIS A 92 4.09 8.50 24.84
N SER A 93 2.80 8.39 24.54
CA SER A 93 2.29 8.68 23.19
C SER A 93 2.33 10.17 22.91
N HIS A 94 2.89 10.55 21.77
CA HIS A 94 2.76 11.88 21.22
C HIS A 94 1.47 11.96 20.36
N ASN A 95 0.87 13.14 20.27
CA ASN A 95 -0.41 13.35 19.57
C ASN A 95 -0.26 13.43 18.04
N GLU A 96 0.96 13.33 17.52
CA GLU A 96 1.20 13.32 16.09
C GLU A 96 0.95 11.92 15.52
N VAL A 97 0.15 11.89 14.45
CA VAL A 97 -0.27 10.66 13.78
C VAL A 97 -0.14 10.83 12.28
N TRP A 98 0.40 9.82 11.62
CA TRP A 98 0.23 9.65 10.19
C TRP A 98 -0.58 8.39 9.90
N PHE A 99 -1.11 8.34 8.69
CA PHE A 99 -2.02 7.29 8.29
C PHE A 99 -1.52 6.58 7.03
N ALA A 100 -1.82 5.30 6.93
CA ALA A 100 -1.74 4.58 5.68
C ALA A 100 -2.91 3.61 5.51
N CYS A 101 -3.28 3.42 4.25
CA CYS A 101 -4.26 2.42 3.86
C CYS A 101 -3.58 1.08 3.62
N CYS A 102 -3.74 0.15 4.55
CA CYS A 102 -3.10 -1.15 4.50
C CYS A 102 -4.05 -2.26 4.08
N GLY A 103 -3.58 -3.19 3.26
CA GLY A 103 -4.37 -4.33 2.81
C GLY A 103 -4.45 -5.44 3.86
N LYS A 104 -5.51 -5.43 4.68
CA LYS A 104 -5.77 -6.49 5.66
C LYS A 104 -6.24 -7.78 4.96
N PRO A 105 -5.57 -8.92 5.16
CA PRO A 105 -5.97 -10.18 4.54
C PRO A 105 -7.43 -10.53 4.83
N MET A 106 -8.16 -10.99 3.80
CA MET A 106 -9.59 -11.39 3.86
C MET A 106 -10.60 -10.28 4.21
N VAL A 107 -10.16 -9.06 4.52
CA VAL A 107 -11.04 -7.91 4.84
C VAL A 107 -10.98 -6.86 3.73
N GLY A 108 -9.79 -6.49 3.28
CA GLY A 108 -9.59 -5.41 2.31
C GLY A 108 -8.76 -4.26 2.89
N PRO A 109 -8.77 -3.08 2.24
CA PRO A 109 -8.09 -1.89 2.75
C PRO A 109 -8.67 -1.48 4.11
N VAL A 110 -7.79 -1.22 5.08
CA VAL A 110 -8.14 -0.63 6.37
C VAL A 110 -7.20 0.52 6.69
N LEU A 111 -7.71 1.55 7.34
CA LEU A 111 -6.96 2.72 7.74
C LEU A 111 -6.18 2.44 9.03
N ILE A 112 -4.85 2.51 8.94
CA ILE A 112 -3.93 2.36 10.07
C ILE A 112 -3.41 3.73 10.47
N ALA A 113 -3.47 4.01 11.76
CA ALA A 113 -2.87 5.16 12.41
C ALA A 113 -1.53 4.75 13.03
N TYR A 114 -0.47 5.46 12.68
CA TYR A 114 0.84 5.31 13.28
C TYR A 114 1.09 6.48 14.24
N LEU A 115 1.30 6.16 15.50
CA LEU A 115 1.48 7.13 16.57
C LEU A 115 2.86 6.94 17.18
N ASP A 116 3.60 8.03 17.30
CA ASP A 116 4.93 7.99 17.89
C ASP A 116 4.87 7.99 19.42
N CYS A 117 5.83 7.28 20.00
CA CYS A 117 6.12 7.27 21.42
C CYS A 117 7.43 8.01 21.66
N CYS A 118 7.42 8.90 22.64
CA CYS A 118 8.54 9.79 22.97
C CYS A 118 8.93 9.67 24.45
N THR A 119 10.13 10.11 24.79
CA THR A 119 10.62 10.14 26.18
C THR A 119 11.59 11.28 26.41
N THR A 120 11.58 11.87 27.61
CA THR A 120 12.66 12.76 28.08
C THR A 120 13.89 12.00 28.56
N GLY A 121 13.80 10.66 28.67
CA GLY A 121 14.87 9.77 29.12
C GLY A 121 15.60 9.08 27.98
N THR A 122 16.16 7.91 28.29
CA THR A 122 16.80 7.03 27.30
C THR A 122 15.74 6.12 26.65
N PRO A 123 15.62 6.10 25.31
CA PRO A 123 14.75 5.16 24.62
C PRO A 123 15.07 3.69 24.95
N PRO A 124 14.07 2.79 24.93
CA PRO A 124 14.29 1.36 25.14
C PRO A 124 15.03 0.73 23.96
N SER A 125 15.66 -0.42 24.19
CA SER A 125 16.18 -1.26 23.10
C SER A 125 15.03 -1.92 22.34
N CYS A 126 15.07 -1.80 21.01
CA CYS A 126 14.08 -2.36 20.09
C CYS A 126 14.79 -3.11 18.96
N SER A 127 14.09 -4.06 18.33
CA SER A 127 14.71 -5.02 17.40
C SER A 127 14.30 -4.86 15.93
N LEU A 128 13.29 -4.03 15.63
CA LEU A 128 12.76 -3.89 14.28
C LEU A 128 12.50 -2.42 13.94
N SER A 129 13.14 -1.96 12.87
CA SER A 129 12.85 -0.67 12.22
C SER A 129 12.38 -0.93 10.81
N CYS A 130 11.28 -0.28 10.43
CA CYS A 130 10.73 -0.29 9.08
C CYS A 130 10.95 1.08 8.43
N GLY A 131 10.88 1.12 7.11
CA GLY A 131 10.99 2.37 6.37
C GLY A 131 10.16 2.24 5.11
N ASN A 132 9.23 3.15 4.94
CA ASN A 132 8.52 3.32 3.67
C ASN A 132 9.34 4.27 2.79
N ASP A 133 10.09 3.69 1.87
CA ASP A 133 10.63 4.31 0.66
C ASP A 133 10.99 5.81 0.72
N GLY A 134 12.21 6.11 1.21
CA GLY A 134 13.07 7.12 0.59
C GLY A 134 13.10 8.53 1.18
N CYS A 135 12.26 8.88 2.16
CA CYS A 135 12.40 10.13 2.89
C CYS A 135 13.14 9.87 4.20
N GLN A 136 14.45 10.11 4.26
CA GLN A 136 15.16 10.22 5.55
C GLN A 136 14.67 11.49 6.24
N VAL A 137 13.57 11.40 6.96
CA VAL A 137 13.17 12.41 7.94
C VAL A 137 14.10 12.28 9.16
N ASP A 138 14.59 13.41 9.69
CA ASP A 138 15.36 13.41 10.94
C ASP A 138 14.43 12.86 12.05
N PRO A 139 14.79 11.77 12.75
CA PRO A 139 13.98 11.20 13.83
C PRO A 139 13.61 12.18 14.95
N ARG A 140 14.31 13.32 15.05
CA ARG A 140 13.97 14.42 15.97
C ARG A 140 12.71 15.20 15.59
N VAL A 141 12.19 15.04 14.37
CA VAL A 141 10.95 15.69 13.95
C VAL A 141 9.71 15.03 14.57
N TRP A 142 9.81 13.76 14.95
CA TRP A 142 8.67 12.95 15.42
C TRP A 142 8.25 13.23 16.86
N CYS A 143 9.14 13.84 17.65
CA CYS A 143 8.92 14.14 19.05
C CYS A 143 9.07 15.63 19.36
N PRO A 144 8.40 16.12 20.43
CA PRO A 144 8.59 17.48 20.90
C PRO A 144 10.06 17.83 21.18
N ALA A 145 10.38 19.12 21.09
CA ALA A 145 11.72 19.60 21.40
C ALA A 145 12.13 19.21 22.84
N GLY A 146 13.29 18.56 22.97
CA GLY A 146 13.81 18.07 24.25
C GLY A 146 13.46 16.61 24.56
N GLU A 147 12.73 15.93 23.68
CA GLU A 147 12.43 14.51 23.79
C GLU A 147 13.15 13.67 22.73
N ASN A 148 13.32 12.39 23.05
CA ASN A 148 13.87 11.37 22.18
C ASN A 148 12.75 10.49 21.65
N TYR A 149 12.84 10.14 20.36
CA TYR A 149 11.99 9.14 19.74
C TYR A 149 12.25 7.75 20.32
N CYS A 150 11.18 7.05 20.71
CA CYS A 150 11.24 5.66 21.14
C CYS A 150 10.91 4.70 19.99
N CYS A 151 9.70 4.81 19.45
CA CYS A 151 9.11 3.90 18.48
C CYS A 151 7.74 4.42 18.01
N SER A 152 7.15 3.75 17.03
CA SER A 152 5.83 4.03 16.50
C SER A 152 4.90 2.82 16.69
N MET A 153 3.71 3.09 17.20
CA MET A 153 2.60 2.14 17.31
C MET A 153 1.89 2.00 15.95
N ALA A 154 1.06 0.96 15.79
CA ALA A 154 0.26 0.74 14.59
C ALA A 154 -1.16 0.33 14.98
N LEU A 155 -2.06 1.30 15.01
CA LEU A 155 -3.44 1.13 15.46
C LEU A 155 -4.38 1.00 14.26
N GLU A 156 -5.27 0.02 14.30
CA GLU A 156 -6.45 0.03 13.43
C GLU A 156 -7.38 1.15 13.92
N THR A 157 -7.77 2.04 13.01
CA THR A 157 -8.68 3.14 13.33
C THR A 157 -10.13 2.67 13.44
N ILE A 158 -10.96 3.50 14.09
CA ILE A 158 -12.41 3.30 14.18
C ILE A 158 -13.08 4.62 13.76
N PRO A 159 -13.83 4.68 12.64
CA PRO A 159 -14.07 3.59 11.69
C PRO A 159 -12.80 3.21 10.90
N PRO A 160 -12.71 1.97 10.38
CA PRO A 160 -11.50 1.45 9.75
C PRO A 160 -11.37 1.86 8.26
N ASP A 161 -12.22 2.75 7.76
CA ASP A 161 -12.36 3.02 6.34
C ASP A 161 -11.22 3.89 5.78
N CYS A 162 -10.74 3.48 4.61
CA CYS A 162 -10.00 4.30 3.66
C CYS A 162 -10.97 4.91 2.64
#